data_AF-A0A9P9FYD5-F1
#
_entry.id   AF-A0A9P9FYD5-F1
#
_cell.length_a   1.000
_cell.length_b   1.000
_cell.length_c   1.000
_cell.angle_alpha   90.00
_cell.angle_beta   90.00
_cell.angle_gamma   90.00
#
_symmetry.space_group_name_H-M   'P 1'
#
loop_
_entity.id
_entity.type
_entity.pdbx_description
1 polymer ?
#
loop_
_entity_poly.entity_id
_entity_poly.type
_entity_poly.pdbx_seq_one_letter_code
_entity_poly.pdbx_strand_id
1 'polypeptide(L)'
;MSDIQICTIMPVPEDLRGQADTLALQENPKNGHQLTAGGAVLGTQNPLALALPVGSMWRNKRVLRVKFLNGSDRIKQKIQEFAVKWNEFSGVTFSFDNAEDAEIRINCDSSGQSWSYVGTDCLGIPKNQPTMNFGWLTDSTPDAEYSRVVIHEFGHALGCGHEHQSPAGGIPWNKEAAYKYYGNQNNWNHDEVDRNIFDYYSFTITRLTDLDKKSIMIYAIPKSLTTNGYFVASNNVLSATDKDFIGGVYPKGGAATSAAKTGTSVSTFNTMEVRNWQSPQSQTSKTVKFSQSFEKPPAIAVGLNWLDIANNANIRVNASADSIGTDSAVFHVDSWADTTLYSGGCVGLQAAQDDPDFQVGKFSTTDDHPWNQPREKTSRRINFARPYSSPPKVVIWLSQLDMDKNKNWRVNATATNINSTGFTINLDTWSDTVLYAATAHWIAYPSNKVGVTSGTFNVTDIRPWNQPQLLNTDRANFPANTFQKPPLILIGLNSLDVDCHQNLRVKLGATNISASGMDWRIDSWFDTTLYAAGGSYIALS
;
A
#
# COMPACT_ATOMS: atom_id res chain seq x y z
N MET A 1 -40.55 -9.17 -3.32
CA MET A 1 -39.12 -9.42 -3.04
C MET A 1 -38.80 -8.59 -1.82
N SER A 2 -38.25 -9.17 -0.76
CA SER A 2 -37.79 -8.39 0.40
C SER A 2 -36.69 -7.44 -0.04
N ASP A 3 -36.76 -6.18 0.35
CA ASP A 3 -35.72 -5.19 0.06
C ASP A 3 -34.39 -5.69 0.67
N ILE A 4 -33.33 -5.71 -0.15
CA ILE A 4 -32.02 -6.20 0.27
C ILE A 4 -31.33 -5.05 1.02
N GLN A 5 -31.20 -5.19 2.34
CA GLN A 5 -30.47 -4.23 3.16
C GLN A 5 -28.97 -4.37 2.93
N ILE A 6 -28.37 -3.34 2.35
CA ILE A 6 -26.94 -3.29 2.03
C ILE A 6 -26.18 -2.51 3.10
N CYS A 7 -24.92 -2.92 3.29
CA CYS A 7 -23.98 -2.24 4.17
C CYS A 7 -23.21 -1.19 3.36
N THR A 8 -22.42 -0.34 4.00
CA THR A 8 -21.45 0.51 3.32
C THR A 8 -20.15 0.56 4.10
N ILE A 9 -19.03 0.68 3.39
CA ILE A 9 -17.76 1.01 4.03
C ILE A 9 -17.68 2.53 4.19
N MET A 10 -17.39 3.00 5.39
CA MET A 10 -17.23 4.43 5.66
C MET A 10 -15.78 4.86 5.38
N PRO A 11 -15.52 5.81 4.46
CA PRO A 11 -14.18 6.35 4.23
C PRO A 11 -13.79 7.32 5.35
N VAL A 12 -12.51 7.34 5.72
CA VAL A 12 -11.96 8.36 6.64
C VAL A 12 -12.11 9.75 6.00
N PRO A 13 -12.63 10.76 6.73
CA PRO A 13 -12.65 12.14 6.28
C PRO A 13 -11.27 12.63 5.83
N GLU A 14 -11.22 13.42 4.76
CA GLU A 14 -9.97 13.83 4.11
C GLU A 14 -9.01 14.56 5.07
N ASP A 15 -9.56 15.44 5.90
CA ASP A 15 -8.82 16.21 6.91
C ASP A 15 -8.20 15.33 8.01
N LEU A 16 -8.77 14.14 8.24
CA LEU A 16 -8.28 13.16 9.22
C LEU A 16 -7.35 12.11 8.61
N ARG A 17 -7.26 12.03 7.28
CA ARG A 17 -6.60 10.91 6.60
C ARG A 17 -5.12 10.80 6.98
N GLY A 18 -4.37 11.90 7.01
CA GLY A 18 -2.95 11.87 7.38
C GLY A 18 -2.69 11.40 8.82
N GLN A 19 -3.61 11.71 9.74
CA GLN A 19 -3.54 11.20 11.12
C GLN A 19 -3.92 9.71 11.18
N ALA A 20 -4.98 9.29 10.49
CA ALA A 20 -5.39 7.90 10.42
C ALA A 20 -4.28 7.00 9.87
N ASP A 21 -3.60 7.46 8.81
CA ASP A 21 -2.43 6.81 8.22
C ASP A 21 -1.31 6.65 9.25
N THR A 22 -0.98 7.73 9.96
CA THR A 22 0.05 7.70 11.00
C THR A 22 -0.28 6.68 12.10
N LEU A 23 -1.54 6.65 12.56
CA LEU A 23 -2.00 5.73 13.59
C LEU A 23 -2.04 4.28 13.10
N ALA A 24 -2.46 4.05 11.86
CA ALA A 24 -2.44 2.73 11.22
C ALA A 24 -1.01 2.18 11.14
N LEU A 25 -0.03 3.01 10.78
CA LEU A 25 1.38 2.64 10.75
C LEU A 25 1.94 2.35 12.15
N GLN A 26 1.55 3.14 13.15
CA GLN A 26 1.96 2.92 14.54
C GLN A 26 1.37 1.63 15.13
N GLU A 27 0.10 1.35 14.84
CA GLU A 27 -0.56 0.11 15.27
C GLU A 27 0.08 -1.10 14.61
N ASN A 28 0.24 -1.06 13.28
CA ASN A 28 0.87 -2.13 12.53
C ASN A 28 1.79 -1.58 11.43
N PRO A 29 3.11 -1.65 11.63
CA PRO A 29 4.09 -1.16 10.64
C PRO A 29 3.94 -1.78 9.24
N LYS A 30 3.34 -2.98 9.14
CA LYS A 30 3.05 -3.63 7.85
C LYS A 30 2.07 -2.84 6.99
N ASN A 31 1.29 -1.95 7.58
CA ASN A 31 0.42 -1.02 6.85
C ASN A 31 1.22 -0.05 5.98
N GLY A 32 2.49 0.17 6.30
CA GLY A 32 3.42 1.00 5.53
C GLY A 32 4.00 0.31 4.30
N HIS A 33 3.95 -1.03 4.26
CA HIS A 33 4.55 -1.85 3.21
C HIS A 33 3.65 -2.05 1.98
N GLN A 34 2.49 -1.41 1.92
CA GLN A 34 1.49 -1.68 0.88
C GLN A 34 1.88 -1.13 -0.50
N LEU A 35 3.06 -0.51 -0.64
CA LEU A 35 3.51 0.12 -1.87
C LEU A 35 4.91 -0.36 -2.31
N THR A 36 5.05 -1.68 -2.35
CA THR A 36 5.68 -2.40 -3.47
C THR A 36 4.73 -3.52 -3.83
N ALA A 37 4.17 -3.52 -5.02
CA ALA A 37 3.20 -4.55 -5.34
C ALA A 37 3.91 -5.86 -5.65
N GLY A 38 3.96 -6.77 -4.71
CA GLY A 38 3.77 -8.21 -4.96
C GLY A 38 2.51 -8.75 -4.31
N GLY A 39 1.87 -7.92 -3.48
CA GLY A 39 0.46 -8.03 -3.13
C GLY A 39 -0.33 -7.09 -4.01
N ALA A 40 -1.49 -7.54 -4.49
CA ALA A 40 -2.36 -6.78 -5.38
C ALA A 40 -2.96 -5.56 -4.68
N VAL A 41 -3.10 -4.46 -5.42
CA VAL A 41 -3.93 -3.30 -5.07
C VAL A 41 -4.73 -2.93 -6.34
N LEU A 42 -6.05 -3.11 -6.32
CA LEU A 42 -6.96 -2.90 -7.45
C LEU A 42 -8.14 -1.99 -7.04
N GLY A 43 -8.55 -1.05 -7.90
CA GLY A 43 -9.81 -0.30 -7.94
C GLY A 43 -9.99 1.00 -7.11
N THR A 44 -9.55 2.16 -7.61
CA THR A 44 -10.10 3.49 -7.20
C THR A 44 -10.60 4.29 -8.40
N GLN A 45 -11.93 4.47 -8.52
CA GLN A 45 -12.60 5.43 -9.40
C GLN A 45 -13.54 6.33 -8.55
N ASN A 46 -12.99 7.32 -7.81
CA ASN A 46 -13.66 8.59 -7.43
C ASN A 46 -12.74 9.50 -6.56
N PRO A 47 -13.00 10.83 -6.43
CA PRO A 47 -11.99 11.88 -6.52
C PRO A 47 -11.50 12.36 -5.13
N LEU A 48 -11.59 11.52 -4.09
CA LEU A 48 -11.22 11.85 -2.71
C LEU A 48 -10.24 10.86 -2.06
N ALA A 49 -9.40 10.18 -2.86
CA ALA A 49 -8.24 9.45 -2.33
C ALA A 49 -7.10 10.43 -2.00
N LEU A 50 -7.40 11.24 -0.97
CA LEU A 50 -6.68 12.21 -0.13
C LEU A 50 -5.36 11.75 0.57
N ALA A 51 -5.01 10.46 0.53
CA ALA A 51 -3.71 9.92 0.95
C ALA A 51 -3.44 8.51 0.40
N LEU A 52 -2.22 8.03 0.59
CA LEU A 52 -1.74 6.68 0.24
C LEU A 52 -2.71 5.59 0.73
N PRO A 53 -2.80 4.41 0.06
CA PRO A 53 -3.31 3.22 0.70
C PRO A 53 -2.33 2.79 1.80
N VAL A 54 -2.50 3.34 2.99
CA VAL A 54 -2.01 2.71 4.21
C VAL A 54 -2.94 1.56 4.47
N GLY A 55 -2.36 0.36 4.65
CA GLY A 55 -3.16 -0.81 4.97
C GLY A 55 -3.92 -0.54 6.27
N SER A 56 -5.10 -1.11 6.42
CA SER A 56 -5.89 -0.89 7.64
C SER A 56 -5.77 -2.07 8.60
N MET A 57 -4.69 -2.86 8.55
CA MET A 57 -4.58 -4.07 9.38
C MET A 57 -4.23 -3.74 10.82
N TRP A 58 -4.87 -4.41 11.76
CA TRP A 58 -4.46 -4.38 13.16
C TRP A 58 -3.16 -5.14 13.38
N ARG A 59 -2.47 -4.87 14.49
CA ARG A 59 -1.37 -5.74 14.91
C ARG A 59 -1.92 -7.13 15.23
N ASN A 60 -1.26 -8.19 14.79
CA ASN A 60 -1.70 -9.54 15.19
C ASN A 60 -1.68 -9.68 16.73
N LYS A 61 -2.62 -10.44 17.28
CA LYS A 61 -2.86 -10.61 18.73
C LYS A 61 -3.39 -9.38 19.46
N ARG A 62 -3.84 -8.35 18.73
CA ARG A 62 -4.49 -7.18 19.33
C ARG A 62 -5.84 -7.58 19.93
N VAL A 63 -6.12 -7.09 21.15
CA VAL A 63 -7.47 -7.12 21.73
C VAL A 63 -8.09 -5.74 21.47
N LEU A 64 -9.13 -5.68 20.64
CA LEU A 64 -9.84 -4.45 20.27
C LEU A 64 -10.95 -4.19 21.28
N ARG A 65 -10.98 -2.98 21.84
CA ARG A 65 -11.98 -2.58 22.81
C ARG A 65 -13.20 -2.04 22.09
N VAL A 66 -14.37 -2.46 22.55
CA VAL A 66 -15.64 -2.17 21.93
C VAL A 66 -16.56 -1.52 22.95
N LYS A 67 -17.16 -0.39 22.59
CA LYS A 67 -18.18 0.29 23.38
C LYS A 67 -19.45 0.56 22.59
N PHE A 68 -20.58 0.58 23.28
CA PHE A 68 -21.87 0.97 22.73
C PHE A 68 -22.18 2.42 23.11
N LEU A 69 -22.53 3.25 22.13
CA LEU A 69 -22.96 4.62 22.35
C LEU A 69 -24.45 4.69 22.75
N ASN A 70 -25.25 3.75 22.27
CA ASN A 70 -26.68 3.60 22.54
C ASN A 70 -27.14 2.15 22.24
N GLY A 71 -28.46 1.93 22.12
CA GLY A 71 -29.07 0.62 21.87
C GLY A 71 -29.66 -0.04 23.12
N SER A 72 -30.69 -0.88 22.91
CA SER A 72 -31.31 -1.69 23.96
C SER A 72 -30.35 -2.79 24.45
N ASP A 73 -30.61 -3.34 25.62
CA ASP A 73 -29.80 -4.44 26.16
C ASP A 73 -29.84 -5.68 25.25
N ARG A 74 -30.98 -5.94 24.61
CA ARG A 74 -31.13 -7.04 23.66
C ARG A 74 -30.29 -6.86 22.40
N ILE A 75 -30.31 -5.66 21.81
CA ILE A 75 -29.48 -5.33 20.64
C ILE A 75 -28.00 -5.49 21.00
N LYS A 76 -27.57 -4.92 22.12
CA LYS A 76 -26.18 -4.99 22.60
C LYS A 76 -25.73 -6.44 22.81
N GLN A 77 -26.55 -7.26 23.48
CA GLN A 77 -26.27 -8.67 23.72
C GLN A 77 -26.11 -9.44 22.40
N LYS A 78 -27.00 -9.22 21.43
CA LYS A 78 -26.94 -9.90 20.13
C LYS A 78 -25.73 -9.46 19.31
N ILE A 79 -25.39 -8.17 19.31
CA ILE A 79 -24.17 -7.69 18.65
C ILE A 79 -22.93 -8.35 19.26
N GLN A 80 -22.84 -8.42 20.59
CA GLN A 80 -21.73 -9.08 21.26
C GLN A 80 -21.67 -10.58 20.90
N GLU A 81 -22.81 -11.28 20.93
CA GLU A 81 -22.92 -12.71 20.61
C GLU A 81 -22.34 -13.04 19.22
N PHE A 82 -22.69 -12.25 18.21
CA PHE A 82 -22.28 -12.52 16.83
C PHE A 82 -20.89 -11.97 16.48
N ALA A 83 -20.48 -10.83 17.05
CA ALA A 83 -19.16 -10.25 16.82
C ALA A 83 -18.02 -11.17 17.24
N VAL A 84 -18.15 -11.83 18.39
CA VAL A 84 -17.10 -12.70 18.95
C VAL A 84 -16.87 -13.99 18.16
N LYS A 85 -17.72 -14.32 17.17
CA LYS A 85 -17.49 -15.46 16.26
C LYS A 85 -16.17 -15.34 15.50
N TRP A 86 -15.73 -14.12 15.18
CA TRP A 86 -14.41 -13.89 14.58
C TRP A 86 -13.25 -14.29 15.51
N ASN A 87 -13.42 -14.18 16.83
CA ASN A 87 -12.39 -14.54 17.82
C ASN A 87 -12.02 -16.03 17.74
N GLU A 88 -12.87 -16.89 17.18
CA GLU A 88 -12.60 -18.32 16.97
C GLU A 88 -11.54 -18.59 15.89
N PHE A 89 -11.37 -17.67 14.93
CA PHE A 89 -10.50 -17.86 13.76
C PHE A 89 -9.36 -16.84 13.68
N SER A 90 -9.52 -15.68 14.29
CA SER A 90 -8.57 -14.58 14.27
C SER A 90 -7.70 -14.54 15.54
N GLY A 91 -6.45 -14.13 15.40
CA GLY A 91 -5.57 -13.72 16.50
C GLY A 91 -5.94 -12.35 17.06
N VAL A 92 -6.56 -11.48 16.26
CA VAL A 92 -7.16 -10.21 16.73
C VAL A 92 -8.56 -10.50 17.27
N THR A 93 -8.85 -10.06 18.49
CA THR A 93 -10.09 -10.41 19.21
C THR A 93 -10.81 -9.18 19.77
N PHE A 94 -12.12 -9.27 19.98
CA PHE A 94 -12.92 -8.19 20.55
C PHE A 94 -13.16 -8.33 22.06
N SER A 95 -13.06 -7.22 22.79
CA SER A 95 -13.40 -7.06 24.20
C SER A 95 -14.48 -5.99 24.36
N PHE A 96 -15.64 -6.36 24.92
CA PHE A 96 -16.75 -5.45 25.19
C PHE A 96 -16.66 -4.95 26.63
N ASP A 97 -15.69 -4.06 26.89
CA ASP A 97 -15.37 -3.52 28.22
C ASP A 97 -15.88 -2.09 28.45
N ASN A 98 -16.51 -1.49 27.42
CA ASN A 98 -17.01 -0.13 27.44
C ASN A 98 -15.91 0.91 27.80
N ALA A 99 -14.65 0.65 27.45
CA ALA A 99 -13.54 1.56 27.68
C ALA A 99 -13.77 2.93 27.01
N GLU A 100 -13.42 4.01 27.70
CA GLU A 100 -13.65 5.38 27.20
C GLU A 100 -12.97 5.63 25.84
N ASP A 101 -11.75 5.12 25.68
CA ASP A 101 -10.90 5.27 24.50
C ASP A 101 -11.01 4.12 23.48
N ALA A 102 -12.08 3.31 23.57
CA ALA A 102 -12.34 2.16 22.70
C ALA A 102 -12.13 2.44 21.19
N GLU A 103 -11.49 1.49 20.52
CA GLU A 103 -11.22 1.56 19.07
C GLU A 103 -12.53 1.44 18.28
N ILE A 104 -13.43 0.53 18.68
CA ILE A 104 -14.72 0.31 18.03
C ILE A 104 -15.84 0.92 18.88
N ARG A 105 -16.63 1.80 18.28
CA ARG A 105 -17.66 2.61 18.94
C ARG A 105 -18.96 2.49 18.16
N ILE A 106 -19.92 1.76 18.71
CA ILE A 106 -21.11 1.31 18.00
C ILE A 106 -22.28 2.25 18.25
N ASN A 107 -22.85 2.78 17.17
CA ASN A 107 -24.15 3.44 17.15
C ASN A 107 -25.22 2.47 16.63
N CYS A 108 -26.40 2.52 17.23
CA CYS A 108 -27.60 1.80 16.82
C CYS A 108 -28.70 2.83 16.59
N ASP A 109 -29.21 2.91 15.37
CA ASP A 109 -30.27 3.86 15.01
C ASP A 109 -31.27 3.23 14.03
N SER A 110 -32.19 4.05 13.53
CA SER A 110 -33.21 3.67 12.56
C SER A 110 -32.99 4.37 11.20
N SER A 111 -31.74 4.69 10.86
CA SER A 111 -31.40 5.40 9.61
C SER A 111 -31.59 4.53 8.36
N GLY A 112 -31.73 3.21 8.53
CA GLY A 112 -31.72 2.24 7.45
C GLY A 112 -30.33 1.96 6.88
N GLN A 113 -29.26 2.46 7.50
CA GLN A 113 -27.88 2.31 7.02
C GLN A 113 -27.01 1.59 8.05
N SER A 114 -26.32 0.53 7.66
CA SER A 114 -25.28 -0.10 8.49
C SER A 114 -23.93 0.05 7.79
N TRP A 115 -22.90 0.37 8.59
CA TRP A 115 -21.58 0.66 8.08
C TRP A 115 -20.51 0.52 9.14
N SER A 116 -19.26 0.39 8.70
CA SER A 116 -18.07 0.43 9.55
C SER A 116 -16.92 1.13 8.84
N TYR A 117 -16.05 1.79 9.61
CA TYR A 117 -14.69 2.06 9.12
C TYR A 117 -13.90 0.75 9.03
N VAL A 118 -12.87 0.74 8.20
CA VAL A 118 -12.09 -0.48 7.95
C VAL A 118 -10.88 -0.54 8.86
N GLY A 119 -10.80 -1.59 9.68
CA GLY A 119 -9.60 -1.88 10.45
C GLY A 119 -9.07 -0.69 11.27
N THR A 120 -7.79 -0.37 11.13
CA THR A 120 -7.12 0.72 11.87
C THR A 120 -7.60 2.12 11.51
N ASP A 121 -8.41 2.30 10.46
CA ASP A 121 -9.04 3.59 10.16
C ASP A 121 -9.90 4.08 11.34
N CYS A 122 -10.43 3.14 12.15
CA CYS A 122 -11.11 3.42 13.41
C CYS A 122 -10.30 4.29 14.39
N LEU A 123 -8.96 4.23 14.31
CA LEU A 123 -8.06 5.00 15.18
C LEU A 123 -8.04 6.49 14.82
N GLY A 124 -8.24 6.83 13.55
CA GLY A 124 -8.24 8.22 13.06
C GLY A 124 -9.52 9.00 13.40
N ILE A 125 -10.58 8.30 13.84
CA ILE A 125 -11.89 8.92 14.08
C ILE A 125 -11.94 9.50 15.50
N PRO A 126 -12.48 10.73 15.70
CA PRO A 126 -12.63 11.34 17.01
C PRO A 126 -13.32 10.43 18.03
N LYS A 127 -12.85 10.43 19.27
CA LYS A 127 -13.29 9.51 20.33
C LYS A 127 -14.76 9.64 20.72
N ASN A 128 -15.39 10.78 20.40
CA ASN A 128 -16.80 11.07 20.61
C ASN A 128 -17.71 10.73 19.40
N GLN A 129 -17.14 10.26 18.28
CA GLN A 129 -17.90 9.84 17.09
C GLN A 129 -17.94 8.31 16.97
N PRO A 130 -19.01 7.73 16.37
CA PRO A 130 -19.08 6.31 16.11
C PRO A 130 -18.06 5.87 15.05
N THR A 131 -17.61 4.62 15.16
CA THR A 131 -16.81 3.95 14.11
C THR A 131 -17.55 2.81 13.43
N MET A 132 -18.75 2.50 13.90
CA MET A 132 -19.64 1.50 13.32
C MET A 132 -21.10 1.89 13.61
N ASN A 133 -21.99 1.61 12.67
CA ASN A 133 -23.43 1.84 12.81
C ASN A 133 -24.25 0.60 12.41
N PHE A 134 -25.32 0.36 13.16
CA PHE A 134 -26.39 -0.57 12.78
C PHE A 134 -27.72 0.19 12.67
N GLY A 135 -28.23 0.34 11.46
CA GLY A 135 -29.34 1.26 11.18
C GLY A 135 -30.74 0.66 11.10
N TRP A 136 -30.89 -0.65 11.32
CA TRP A 136 -32.19 -1.34 11.21
C TRP A 136 -32.37 -2.48 12.22
N LEU A 137 -31.42 -2.67 13.15
CA LEU A 137 -31.54 -3.70 14.18
C LEU A 137 -32.54 -3.24 15.25
N THR A 138 -33.48 -4.11 15.58
CA THR A 138 -34.51 -3.89 16.59
C THR A 138 -34.58 -5.09 17.53
N ASP A 139 -35.27 -4.93 18.65
CA ASP A 139 -35.49 -6.05 19.56
C ASP A 139 -36.22 -7.22 18.89
N SER A 140 -37.04 -7.00 17.86
CA SER A 140 -37.73 -8.09 17.16
C SER A 140 -36.94 -8.68 15.98
N THR A 141 -35.76 -8.15 15.67
CA THR A 141 -34.95 -8.63 14.54
C THR A 141 -34.57 -10.11 14.74
N PRO A 142 -34.75 -10.98 13.73
CA PRO A 142 -34.37 -12.39 13.82
C PRO A 142 -32.85 -12.59 13.95
N ASP A 143 -32.44 -13.65 14.66
CA ASP A 143 -31.02 -13.99 14.86
C ASP A 143 -30.25 -14.19 13.55
N ALA A 144 -30.91 -14.63 12.48
CA ALA A 144 -30.28 -14.77 11.16
C ALA A 144 -29.81 -13.42 10.59
N GLU A 145 -30.56 -12.34 10.83
CA GLU A 145 -30.21 -11.01 10.37
C GLU A 145 -29.14 -10.38 11.27
N TYR A 146 -29.23 -10.56 12.59
CA TYR A 146 -28.13 -10.21 13.49
C TYR A 146 -26.82 -10.92 13.09
N SER A 147 -26.87 -12.23 12.85
CA SER A 147 -25.71 -13.01 12.42
C SER A 147 -25.14 -12.49 11.10
N ARG A 148 -25.99 -12.14 10.13
CA ARG A 148 -25.54 -11.59 8.85
C ARG A 148 -24.83 -10.24 9.03
N VAL A 149 -25.55 -9.23 9.51
CA VAL A 149 -25.03 -7.85 9.49
C VAL A 149 -23.92 -7.66 10.51
N VAL A 150 -24.01 -8.25 11.71
CA VAL A 150 -22.99 -8.06 12.74
C VAL A 150 -21.67 -8.72 12.34
N ILE A 151 -21.70 -9.96 11.84
CA ILE A 151 -20.46 -10.62 11.41
C ILE A 151 -19.82 -9.85 10.25
N HIS A 152 -20.63 -9.33 9.32
CA HIS A 152 -20.19 -8.53 8.18
C HIS A 152 -19.47 -7.24 8.61
N GLU A 153 -20.13 -6.41 9.44
CA GLU A 153 -19.56 -5.13 9.90
C GLU A 153 -18.30 -5.34 10.75
N PHE A 154 -18.28 -6.38 11.60
CA PHE A 154 -17.06 -6.72 12.34
C PHE A 154 -15.95 -7.31 11.44
N GLY A 155 -16.29 -7.83 10.26
CA GLY A 155 -15.32 -8.16 9.21
C GLY A 155 -14.63 -6.90 8.68
N HIS A 156 -15.37 -5.83 8.39
CA HIS A 156 -14.79 -4.53 8.04
C HIS A 156 -13.92 -3.98 9.17
N ALA A 157 -14.39 -4.04 10.42
CA ALA A 157 -13.60 -3.63 11.57
C ALA A 157 -12.29 -4.44 11.75
N LEU A 158 -12.16 -5.64 11.15
CA LEU A 158 -10.90 -6.41 11.10
C LEU A 158 -10.01 -6.08 9.91
N GLY A 159 -10.50 -5.33 8.93
CA GLY A 159 -9.77 -4.96 7.71
C GLY A 159 -10.28 -5.64 6.43
N CYS A 160 -11.38 -6.38 6.47
CA CYS A 160 -11.93 -7.05 5.28
C CYS A 160 -12.71 -6.06 4.39
N GLY A 161 -12.52 -6.14 3.07
CA GLY A 161 -13.40 -5.51 2.09
C GLY A 161 -14.58 -6.42 1.71
N HIS A 162 -15.44 -5.94 0.79
CA HIS A 162 -16.48 -6.78 0.20
C HIS A 162 -15.91 -7.78 -0.82
N GLU A 163 -16.43 -9.00 -0.79
CA GLU A 163 -16.00 -10.09 -1.66
C GLU A 163 -16.44 -9.89 -3.12
N HIS A 164 -17.61 -9.28 -3.39
CA HIS A 164 -18.02 -8.98 -4.78
C HIS A 164 -17.14 -7.92 -5.46
N GLN A 165 -16.39 -7.19 -4.64
CA GLN A 165 -15.35 -6.25 -5.06
C GLN A 165 -13.97 -6.92 -5.01
N SER A 166 -13.90 -8.26 -4.95
CA SER A 166 -12.64 -9.00 -5.03
C SER A 166 -11.99 -8.82 -6.40
N PRO A 167 -10.69 -8.50 -6.46
CA PRO A 167 -9.94 -8.37 -7.70
C PRO A 167 -9.86 -9.66 -8.56
N ALA A 168 -10.23 -10.82 -8.01
CA ALA A 168 -10.46 -12.03 -8.81
C ALA A 168 -11.56 -11.83 -9.88
N GLY A 169 -12.46 -10.85 -9.66
CA GLY A 169 -13.50 -10.44 -10.59
C GLY A 169 -14.50 -11.55 -10.90
N GLY A 170 -15.03 -11.53 -12.13
CA GLY A 170 -15.83 -12.63 -12.68
C GLY A 170 -17.34 -12.52 -12.48
N ILE A 171 -17.85 -11.44 -11.88
CA ILE A 171 -19.30 -11.19 -11.82
C ILE A 171 -19.75 -10.52 -13.13
N PRO A 172 -20.64 -11.15 -13.91
CA PRO A 172 -21.09 -10.63 -15.20
C PRO A 172 -22.23 -9.62 -15.00
N TRP A 173 -21.91 -8.47 -14.42
CA TRP A 173 -22.87 -7.42 -14.09
C TRP A 173 -23.65 -6.91 -15.30
N ASN A 174 -24.96 -6.79 -15.15
CA ASN A 174 -25.80 -5.96 -16.01
C ASN A 174 -25.84 -4.56 -15.39
N LYS A 175 -24.91 -3.69 -15.81
CA LYS A 175 -24.71 -2.37 -15.17
C LYS A 175 -25.97 -1.51 -15.16
N GLU A 176 -26.68 -1.44 -16.29
CA GLU A 176 -27.95 -0.69 -16.39
C GLU A 176 -29.01 -1.17 -15.40
N ALA A 177 -29.15 -2.49 -15.24
CA ALA A 177 -30.08 -3.07 -14.28
C ALA A 177 -29.68 -2.75 -12.84
N ALA A 178 -28.38 -2.77 -12.53
CA ALA A 178 -27.86 -2.41 -11.21
C ALA A 178 -27.99 -0.91 -10.91
N TYR A 179 -27.69 0.00 -11.84
CA TYR A 179 -27.94 1.44 -11.65
C TYR A 179 -29.40 1.71 -11.30
N LYS A 180 -30.34 1.13 -12.06
CA LYS A 180 -31.77 1.26 -11.77
C LYS A 180 -32.16 0.65 -10.42
N TYR A 181 -31.60 -0.50 -10.07
CA TYR A 181 -31.93 -1.20 -8.84
C TYR A 181 -31.47 -0.40 -7.61
N TYR A 182 -30.19 -0.06 -7.54
CA TYR A 182 -29.61 0.67 -6.41
C TYR A 182 -30.03 2.14 -6.37
N GLY A 183 -30.29 2.76 -7.52
CA GLY A 183 -30.89 4.10 -7.56
C GLY A 183 -32.29 4.16 -6.95
N ASN A 184 -33.13 3.14 -7.18
CA ASN A 184 -34.47 3.09 -6.57
C ASN A 184 -34.45 2.68 -5.11
N GLN A 185 -33.56 1.75 -4.73
CA GLN A 185 -33.54 1.15 -3.39
C GLN A 185 -32.74 1.98 -2.38
N ASN A 186 -31.63 2.57 -2.82
CA ASN A 186 -30.66 3.23 -1.95
C ASN A 186 -30.51 4.72 -2.25
N ASN A 187 -31.25 5.23 -3.24
CA ASN A 187 -31.12 6.60 -3.73
C ASN A 187 -29.69 6.92 -4.21
N TRP A 188 -29.00 5.92 -4.74
CA TRP A 188 -27.63 6.05 -5.24
C TRP A 188 -27.61 6.58 -6.67
N ASN A 189 -26.75 7.56 -6.93
CA ASN A 189 -26.39 7.94 -8.28
C ASN A 189 -25.46 6.88 -8.92
N HIS A 190 -25.19 7.01 -10.22
CA HIS A 190 -24.36 6.05 -10.94
C HIS A 190 -22.96 5.91 -10.31
N ASP A 191 -22.35 7.02 -9.90
CA ASP A 191 -21.01 7.04 -9.29
C ASP A 191 -20.98 6.33 -7.91
N GLU A 192 -22.09 6.35 -7.17
CA GLU A 192 -22.25 5.60 -5.93
C GLU A 192 -22.44 4.10 -6.20
N VAL A 193 -23.16 3.73 -7.26
CA VAL A 193 -23.30 2.32 -7.66
C VAL A 193 -21.98 1.77 -8.18
N ASP A 194 -21.27 2.52 -9.02
CA ASP A 194 -19.94 2.14 -9.51
C ASP A 194 -19.00 1.84 -8.33
N ARG A 195 -18.88 2.78 -7.40
CA ARG A 195 -18.02 2.64 -6.21
C ARG A 195 -18.36 1.49 -5.28
N ASN A 196 -19.65 1.26 -5.02
CA ASN A 196 -20.06 0.31 -3.98
C ASN A 196 -20.32 -1.11 -4.52
N ILE A 197 -20.51 -1.25 -5.84
CA ILE A 197 -20.93 -2.52 -6.46
C ILE A 197 -19.93 -3.03 -7.48
N PHE A 198 -19.40 -2.18 -8.36
CA PHE A 198 -18.59 -2.64 -9.49
C PHE A 198 -17.09 -2.45 -9.29
N ASP A 199 -16.70 -1.41 -8.56
CA ASP A 199 -15.30 -1.15 -8.29
C ASP A 199 -14.72 -2.24 -7.40
N TYR A 200 -13.52 -2.72 -7.73
CA TYR A 200 -12.83 -3.69 -6.90
C TYR A 200 -12.14 -3.00 -5.72
N TYR A 201 -12.02 -3.65 -4.56
CA TYR A 201 -11.27 -3.09 -3.43
C TYR A 201 -9.76 -3.25 -3.57
N SER A 202 -9.06 -2.26 -3.01
CA SER A 202 -7.62 -2.13 -3.00
C SER A 202 -6.94 -2.85 -1.83
N PHE A 203 -7.69 -3.60 -1.01
CA PHE A 203 -7.13 -4.30 0.16
C PHE A 203 -6.11 -5.37 -0.28
N THR A 204 -4.85 -5.15 0.11
CA THR A 204 -3.68 -5.98 -0.26
C THR A 204 -3.62 -7.31 0.47
N ILE A 205 -4.75 -7.77 1.00
CA ILE A 205 -4.91 -9.12 1.49
C ILE A 205 -6.04 -9.72 0.66
N THR A 206 -5.71 -10.08 -0.57
CA THR A 206 -6.42 -11.16 -1.23
C THR A 206 -5.38 -12.22 -1.53
N ARG A 207 -5.48 -13.35 -0.82
CA ARG A 207 -5.00 -14.60 -1.39
C ARG A 207 -5.87 -14.76 -2.63
N LEU A 208 -5.31 -14.53 -3.82
CA LEU A 208 -6.04 -14.63 -5.08
C LEU A 208 -6.51 -16.09 -5.27
N THR A 209 -7.66 -16.40 -4.71
CA THR A 209 -8.50 -17.55 -5.02
C THR A 209 -9.68 -17.07 -5.85
N ASP A 210 -10.43 -18.00 -6.44
CA ASP A 210 -11.71 -17.68 -7.07
C ASP A 210 -12.66 -16.98 -6.07
N LEU A 211 -13.55 -16.14 -6.59
CA LEU A 211 -14.60 -15.43 -5.85
C LEU A 211 -15.42 -16.39 -4.96
N ASP A 212 -15.45 -16.17 -3.64
CA ASP A 212 -16.23 -16.98 -2.71
C ASP A 212 -17.68 -16.51 -2.58
N LYS A 213 -18.57 -17.14 -3.36
CA LYS A 213 -20.03 -16.90 -3.29
C LYS A 213 -20.65 -17.14 -1.91
N LYS A 214 -19.96 -17.86 -1.01
CA LYS A 214 -20.43 -18.17 0.34
C LYS A 214 -19.86 -17.24 1.40
N SER A 215 -18.95 -16.32 1.04
CA SER A 215 -18.34 -15.38 1.98
C SER A 215 -19.41 -14.57 2.70
N ILE A 216 -19.20 -14.29 3.98
CA ILE A 216 -20.03 -13.33 4.72
C ILE A 216 -19.85 -11.91 4.19
N MET A 217 -18.74 -11.62 3.51
CA MET A 217 -18.39 -10.30 2.98
C MET A 217 -18.96 -10.05 1.57
N ILE A 218 -19.67 -11.01 0.97
CA ILE A 218 -20.32 -10.81 -0.34
C ILE A 218 -21.75 -10.29 -0.16
N TYR A 219 -22.16 -9.36 -1.02
CA TYR A 219 -23.57 -8.99 -1.10
C TYR A 219 -24.41 -10.09 -1.77
N ALA A 220 -25.69 -10.13 -1.40
CA ALA A 220 -26.66 -10.88 -2.18
C ALA A 220 -26.78 -10.22 -3.56
N ILE A 221 -26.63 -11.02 -4.62
CA ILE A 221 -26.66 -10.55 -6.02
C ILE A 221 -27.86 -11.22 -6.70
N PRO A 222 -28.97 -10.52 -6.93
CA PRO A 222 -30.10 -11.04 -7.68
C PRO A 222 -29.73 -11.39 -9.13
N LYS A 223 -30.37 -12.43 -9.69
CA LYS A 223 -30.21 -12.82 -11.10
C LYS A 223 -30.52 -11.67 -12.07
N SER A 224 -31.39 -10.74 -11.69
CA SER A 224 -31.78 -9.58 -12.51
C SER A 224 -30.64 -8.58 -12.68
N LEU A 225 -29.59 -8.63 -11.85
CA LEU A 225 -28.45 -7.71 -11.91
C LEU A 225 -27.28 -8.27 -12.74
N THR A 226 -27.45 -9.42 -13.39
CA THR A 226 -26.39 -10.08 -14.17
C THR A 226 -26.86 -10.47 -15.58
N THR A 227 -25.92 -10.63 -16.51
CA THR A 227 -26.22 -10.88 -17.93
C THR A 227 -26.41 -12.35 -18.29
N ASN A 228 -26.01 -13.29 -17.42
CA ASN A 228 -26.05 -14.73 -17.68
C ASN A 228 -26.79 -15.54 -16.59
N GLY A 229 -27.55 -14.87 -15.72
CA GLY A 229 -28.27 -15.51 -14.62
C GLY A 229 -27.41 -15.90 -13.42
N TYR A 230 -26.16 -15.42 -13.35
CA TYR A 230 -25.33 -15.47 -12.15
C TYR A 230 -26.06 -14.82 -10.97
N PHE A 231 -25.97 -15.44 -9.79
CA PHE A 231 -26.54 -14.88 -8.57
C PHE A 231 -25.77 -15.35 -7.33
N VAL A 232 -25.97 -14.62 -6.24
CA VAL A 232 -25.43 -14.92 -4.92
C VAL A 232 -26.57 -14.77 -3.91
N ALA A 233 -26.76 -15.78 -3.05
CA ALA A 233 -27.76 -15.74 -1.99
C ALA A 233 -27.23 -14.94 -0.78
N SER A 234 -28.14 -14.52 0.11
CA SER A 234 -27.74 -13.88 1.37
C SER A 234 -27.07 -14.93 2.28
N ASN A 235 -25.81 -14.69 2.64
CA ASN A 235 -25.03 -15.51 3.57
C ASN A 235 -25.15 -14.92 4.98
N ASN A 236 -25.28 -15.75 6.01
CA ASN A 236 -25.47 -15.29 7.39
C ASN A 236 -24.46 -15.92 8.38
N VAL A 237 -23.46 -16.64 7.88
CA VAL A 237 -22.39 -17.28 8.65
C VAL A 237 -21.07 -17.19 7.89
N LEU A 238 -19.94 -17.29 8.61
CA LEU A 238 -18.61 -17.35 8.03
C LEU A 238 -18.44 -18.58 7.14
N SER A 239 -17.94 -18.38 5.92
CA SER A 239 -17.54 -19.44 5.01
C SER A 239 -16.24 -20.13 5.48
N ALA A 240 -15.85 -21.23 4.82
CA ALA A 240 -14.53 -21.83 5.06
C ALA A 240 -13.40 -20.86 4.64
N THR A 241 -13.57 -20.17 3.51
CA THR A 241 -12.62 -19.18 2.99
C THR A 241 -12.47 -18.00 3.94
N ASP A 242 -13.56 -17.47 4.52
CA ASP A 242 -13.51 -16.37 5.49
C ASP A 242 -12.63 -16.74 6.70
N LYS A 243 -12.80 -17.97 7.21
CA LYS A 243 -12.07 -18.51 8.37
C LYS A 243 -10.60 -18.71 8.05
N ASP A 244 -10.28 -19.32 6.91
CA ASP A 244 -8.91 -19.58 6.47
C ASP A 244 -8.16 -18.28 6.13
N PHE A 245 -8.88 -17.34 5.52
CA PHE A 245 -8.37 -16.02 5.21
C PHE A 245 -7.99 -15.28 6.49
N ILE A 246 -8.92 -15.07 7.42
CA ILE A 246 -8.66 -14.29 8.62
C ILE A 246 -7.63 -14.96 9.53
N GLY A 247 -7.61 -16.29 9.61
CA GLY A 247 -6.59 -17.04 10.33
C GLY A 247 -5.21 -16.96 9.68
N GLY A 248 -5.14 -16.74 8.37
CA GLY A 248 -3.90 -16.44 7.65
C GLY A 248 -3.41 -15.00 7.88
N VAL A 249 -4.34 -14.04 7.92
CA VAL A 249 -4.04 -12.62 8.21
C VAL A 249 -3.59 -12.43 9.66
N TYR A 250 -4.36 -12.98 10.60
CA TYR A 250 -4.15 -12.89 12.03
C TYR A 250 -3.98 -14.30 12.63
N PRO A 251 -2.81 -14.94 12.48
CA PRO A 251 -2.62 -16.30 12.98
C PRO A 251 -2.59 -16.35 14.51
N LYS A 252 -3.34 -17.29 15.09
CA LYS A 252 -3.35 -17.55 16.54
C LYS A 252 -1.99 -18.10 17.05
N GLY A 253 -1.31 -18.88 16.22
CA GLY A 253 0.06 -19.40 16.44
C GLY A 253 1.13 -18.53 15.75
N GLY A 254 2.34 -18.47 16.31
CA GLY A 254 3.41 -17.60 15.82
C GLY A 254 4.05 -18.05 14.51
N ALA A 255 3.43 -17.72 13.37
CA ALA A 255 4.06 -17.36 12.10
C ALA A 255 2.96 -17.04 11.08
N ALA A 256 2.99 -15.85 10.48
CA ALA A 256 2.22 -15.60 9.27
C ALA A 256 2.83 -16.46 8.15
N THR A 257 2.02 -17.32 7.53
CA THR A 257 2.46 -18.13 6.40
C THR A 257 2.94 -17.23 5.27
N SER A 258 4.17 -17.49 4.81
CA SER A 258 4.85 -16.83 3.70
C SER A 258 3.94 -16.57 2.50
N ALA A 259 4.04 -15.36 1.94
CA ALA A 259 3.45 -15.00 0.65
C ALA A 259 3.86 -16.00 -0.45
N ALA A 260 2.99 -16.15 -1.45
CA ALA A 260 3.17 -17.08 -2.57
C ALA A 260 4.53 -16.91 -3.25
N LYS A 261 5.16 -18.04 -3.59
CA LYS A 261 6.41 -18.13 -4.34
C LYS A 261 6.23 -17.57 -5.74
N THR A 262 6.69 -16.34 -6.00
CA THR A 262 6.88 -15.80 -7.35
C THR A 262 8.36 -15.91 -7.72
N GLY A 263 8.64 -16.21 -8.99
CA GLY A 263 9.99 -16.60 -9.47
C GLY A 263 11.05 -15.50 -9.48
N THR A 264 10.74 -14.28 -9.01
CA THR A 264 11.73 -13.21 -8.79
C THR A 264 11.76 -12.87 -7.30
N SER A 265 12.93 -12.99 -6.67
CA SER A 265 13.09 -12.59 -5.27
C SER A 265 13.15 -11.08 -5.17
N VAL A 266 12.19 -10.52 -4.44
CA VAL A 266 12.18 -9.12 -4.05
C VAL A 266 12.05 -9.02 -2.54
N SER A 267 12.50 -7.91 -1.99
CA SER A 267 12.47 -7.64 -0.56
C SER A 267 12.02 -6.21 -0.30
N THR A 268 11.43 -5.98 0.86
CA THR A 268 11.13 -4.66 1.37
C THR A 268 11.51 -4.56 2.83
N PHE A 269 11.78 -3.33 3.26
CA PHE A 269 12.00 -3.02 4.65
C PHE A 269 11.57 -1.60 4.94
N ASN A 270 10.93 -1.40 6.10
CA ASN A 270 10.63 -0.10 6.66
C ASN A 270 11.07 -0.03 8.13
N THR A 271 11.63 1.11 8.51
CA THR A 271 12.11 1.36 9.87
C THR A 271 11.05 1.12 10.94
N MET A 272 9.78 1.40 10.65
CA MET A 272 8.73 1.23 11.64
C MET A 272 8.49 -0.25 12.01
N GLU A 273 8.97 -1.21 11.21
CA GLU A 273 8.85 -2.64 11.51
C GLU A 273 9.55 -3.06 12.80
N VAL A 274 10.55 -2.29 13.21
CA VAL A 274 11.43 -2.62 14.33
C VAL A 274 11.46 -1.51 15.40
N ARG A 275 10.88 -0.34 15.13
CA ARG A 275 10.78 0.76 16.10
C ARG A 275 9.55 1.64 15.87
N ASN A 276 9.12 2.35 16.93
CA ASN A 276 8.01 3.28 16.83
C ASN A 276 8.42 4.60 16.13
N TRP A 277 7.49 5.22 15.41
CA TRP A 277 7.69 6.53 14.76
C TRP A 277 8.09 7.63 15.77
N GLN A 278 7.48 7.62 16.97
CA GLN A 278 7.75 8.59 18.04
C GLN A 278 9.11 8.39 18.74
N SER A 279 9.83 7.32 18.41
CA SER A 279 11.13 6.99 19.00
C SER A 279 12.14 6.75 17.88
N PRO A 280 12.49 7.79 17.11
CA PRO A 280 13.41 7.68 15.97
C PRO A 280 14.80 7.19 16.43
N GLN A 281 15.44 6.41 15.57
CA GLN A 281 16.81 5.92 15.76
C GLN A 281 17.59 6.13 14.46
N SER A 282 18.86 6.49 14.60
CA SER A 282 19.75 6.75 13.46
C SER A 282 20.10 5.48 12.70
N GLN A 283 20.17 4.33 13.38
CA GLN A 283 20.49 3.05 12.76
C GLN A 283 19.31 2.12 12.93
N THR A 284 18.72 1.66 11.82
CA THR A 284 17.52 0.84 11.85
C THR A 284 17.60 -0.25 10.79
N SER A 285 17.53 -1.51 11.23
CA SER A 285 17.71 -2.65 10.33
C SER A 285 16.88 -3.86 10.69
N LYS A 286 16.73 -4.76 9.71
CA LYS A 286 16.02 -6.03 9.88
C LYS A 286 16.56 -7.09 8.94
N THR A 287 16.72 -8.31 9.44
CA THR A 287 16.93 -9.48 8.59
C THR A 287 15.65 -9.78 7.80
N VAL A 288 15.72 -9.66 6.48
CA VAL A 288 14.64 -10.00 5.56
C VAL A 288 14.96 -11.34 4.90
N LYS A 289 14.03 -12.30 5.03
CA LYS A 289 14.10 -13.59 4.34
C LYS A 289 13.63 -13.43 2.90
N PHE A 290 14.39 -13.98 1.97
CA PHE A 290 14.04 -13.99 0.56
C PHE A 290 12.88 -14.94 0.29
N SER A 291 12.12 -14.68 -0.78
CA SER A 291 11.02 -15.56 -1.21
C SER A 291 11.53 -16.90 -1.76
N GLN A 292 12.80 -16.95 -2.16
CA GLN A 292 13.52 -18.14 -2.61
C GLN A 292 14.97 -18.12 -2.11
N SER A 293 15.59 -19.29 -2.04
CA SER A 293 17.03 -19.41 -1.80
C SER A 293 17.80 -19.35 -3.11
N PHE A 294 18.98 -18.75 -3.07
CA PHE A 294 19.95 -18.68 -4.16
C PHE A 294 21.09 -19.66 -3.91
N GLU A 295 21.78 -20.10 -4.97
CA GLU A 295 22.98 -20.95 -4.82
C GLU A 295 24.13 -20.21 -4.14
N LYS A 296 24.24 -18.90 -4.39
CA LYS A 296 25.22 -17.97 -3.81
C LYS A 296 24.53 -16.67 -3.44
N PRO A 297 25.10 -15.88 -2.51
CA PRO A 297 24.60 -14.55 -2.19
C PRO A 297 24.32 -13.71 -3.45
N PRO A 298 23.07 -13.27 -3.68
CA PRO A 298 22.74 -12.46 -4.85
C PRO A 298 23.29 -11.04 -4.72
N ALA A 299 23.35 -10.31 -5.83
CA ALA A 299 23.49 -8.86 -5.79
C ALA A 299 22.12 -8.21 -5.57
N ILE A 300 22.07 -7.07 -4.87
CA ILE A 300 20.80 -6.41 -4.53
C ILE A 300 20.82 -4.94 -4.99
N ALA A 301 19.87 -4.57 -5.85
CA ALA A 301 19.55 -3.17 -6.10
C ALA A 301 18.58 -2.67 -5.02
N VAL A 302 18.97 -1.64 -4.26
CA VAL A 302 18.15 -1.06 -3.19
C VAL A 302 17.70 0.34 -3.58
N GLY A 303 16.42 0.65 -3.37
CA GLY A 303 15.86 1.97 -3.65
C GLY A 303 15.01 2.48 -2.50
N LEU A 304 15.14 3.77 -2.17
CA LEU A 304 14.24 4.46 -1.26
C LEU A 304 12.86 4.60 -1.91
N ASN A 305 11.79 4.33 -1.16
CA ASN A 305 10.41 4.53 -1.61
C ASN A 305 9.53 5.28 -0.60
N TRP A 306 10.08 5.63 0.56
CA TRP A 306 9.40 6.36 1.62
C TRP A 306 10.43 7.08 2.49
N LEU A 307 10.20 8.38 2.77
CA LEU A 307 10.96 9.20 3.70
C LEU A 307 10.03 10.05 4.58
N ASP A 308 10.34 10.13 5.87
CA ASP A 308 9.84 11.13 6.84
C ASP A 308 11.01 11.61 7.71
N ILE A 309 11.60 12.75 7.31
CA ILE A 309 12.83 13.28 7.89
C ILE A 309 12.58 14.70 8.41
N ALA A 310 12.99 14.96 9.66
CA ALA A 310 12.91 16.28 10.26
C ALA A 310 13.76 17.30 9.49
N ASN A 311 13.28 18.54 9.38
CA ASN A 311 14.00 19.63 8.70
C ASN A 311 14.99 20.40 9.60
N ASN A 312 15.20 19.97 10.84
CA ASN A 312 16.06 20.66 11.80
C ASN A 312 17.57 20.48 11.51
N ALA A 313 17.92 19.48 10.71
CA ALA A 313 19.27 19.12 10.26
C ALA A 313 19.26 18.85 8.75
N ASN A 314 20.44 18.64 8.15
CA ASN A 314 20.52 18.24 6.74
C ASN A 314 19.75 16.93 6.51
N ILE A 315 19.22 16.76 5.31
CA ILE A 315 18.57 15.50 4.93
C ILE A 315 19.66 14.47 4.68
N ARG A 316 19.81 13.53 5.61
CA ARG A 316 20.82 12.46 5.58
C ARG A 316 20.17 11.12 5.77
N VAL A 317 20.10 10.34 4.70
CA VAL A 317 19.48 9.01 4.71
C VAL A 317 20.19 8.07 3.76
N ASN A 318 20.30 6.80 4.15
CA ASN A 318 20.88 5.73 3.33
C ASN A 318 20.06 4.44 3.50
N ALA A 319 19.47 3.96 2.41
CA ALA A 319 18.94 2.62 2.30
C ALA A 319 20.01 1.69 1.74
N SER A 320 20.24 0.56 2.40
CA SER A 320 21.24 -0.41 1.97
C SER A 320 20.88 -1.84 2.41
N ALA A 321 21.62 -2.81 1.87
CA ALA A 321 21.56 -4.19 2.30
C ALA A 321 22.98 -4.72 2.50
N ASP A 322 23.21 -5.41 3.62
CA ASP A 322 24.45 -6.11 3.94
C ASP A 322 24.17 -7.52 4.44
N SER A 323 25.23 -8.21 4.90
CA SER A 323 25.13 -9.56 5.46
C SER A 323 24.33 -10.51 4.56
N ILE A 324 24.55 -10.37 3.24
CA ILE A 324 23.76 -11.04 2.21
C ILE A 324 24.14 -12.52 2.19
N GLY A 325 23.22 -13.34 2.65
CA GLY A 325 23.26 -14.80 2.57
C GLY A 325 22.54 -15.31 1.32
N THR A 326 22.38 -16.62 1.24
CA THR A 326 21.67 -17.29 0.15
C THR A 326 20.15 -17.17 0.27
N ASP A 327 19.61 -16.95 1.46
CA ASP A 327 18.17 -16.95 1.74
C ASP A 327 17.69 -15.69 2.49
N SER A 328 18.60 -14.75 2.77
CA SER A 328 18.30 -13.54 3.54
C SER A 328 19.38 -12.48 3.39
N ALA A 329 19.04 -11.24 3.71
CA ALA A 329 19.97 -10.14 3.91
C ALA A 329 19.49 -9.26 5.06
N VAL A 330 20.38 -8.45 5.64
CA VAL A 330 19.99 -7.39 6.58
C VAL A 330 19.79 -6.11 5.77
N PHE A 331 18.55 -5.62 5.75
CA PHE A 331 18.20 -4.34 5.14
C PHE A 331 18.28 -3.24 6.18
N HIS A 332 18.79 -2.09 5.77
CA HIS A 332 19.00 -0.90 6.59
C HIS A 332 18.33 0.31 5.95
N VAL A 333 17.78 1.19 6.77
CA VAL A 333 17.39 2.55 6.39
C VAL A 333 17.84 3.46 7.53
N ASP A 334 19.00 4.07 7.32
CA ASP A 334 19.75 4.76 8.36
C ASP A 334 19.82 6.26 8.10
N SER A 335 19.90 7.04 9.18
CA SER A 335 20.35 8.42 9.19
C SER A 335 21.64 8.57 10.00
N TRP A 336 22.31 9.72 9.90
CA TRP A 336 23.53 9.98 10.66
C TRP A 336 23.62 11.44 11.11
N ALA A 337 24.63 11.73 11.92
CA ALA A 337 24.83 13.03 12.58
C ALA A 337 23.60 13.45 13.40
N ASP A 338 23.10 14.66 13.18
CA ASP A 338 21.97 15.29 13.86
C ASP A 338 20.62 15.08 13.15
N THR A 339 20.57 14.26 12.10
CA THR A 339 19.37 14.02 11.31
C THR A 339 18.40 13.06 12.01
N THR A 340 17.21 13.55 12.31
CA THR A 340 16.10 12.74 12.83
C THR A 340 15.29 12.12 11.69
N LEU A 341 15.39 10.80 11.53
CA LEU A 341 14.59 9.99 10.61
C LEU A 341 13.40 9.36 11.36
N TYR A 342 12.21 9.95 11.25
CA TYR A 342 11.01 9.43 11.90
C TYR A 342 10.59 8.09 11.31
N SER A 343 10.53 8.01 9.97
CA SER A 343 10.27 6.77 9.25
C SER A 343 10.91 6.79 7.87
N GLY A 344 11.06 5.60 7.27
CA GLY A 344 11.71 5.45 5.99
C GLY A 344 11.64 4.01 5.52
N GLY A 345 11.48 3.84 4.21
CA GLY A 345 11.28 2.55 3.56
C GLY A 345 12.18 2.37 2.34
N CYS A 346 12.48 1.11 2.06
CA CYS A 346 13.22 0.71 0.88
C CYS A 346 12.70 -0.58 0.26
N VAL A 347 13.07 -0.75 -1.01
CA VAL A 347 12.77 -1.91 -1.85
C VAL A 347 14.07 -2.52 -2.31
N GLY A 348 14.08 -3.83 -2.52
CA GLY A 348 15.24 -4.60 -2.95
C GLY A 348 14.89 -5.56 -4.09
N LEU A 349 15.54 -5.43 -5.24
CA LEU A 349 15.54 -6.46 -6.28
C LEU A 349 16.81 -7.31 -6.14
N GLN A 350 16.64 -8.61 -5.90
CA GLN A 350 17.75 -9.55 -5.86
C GLN A 350 17.99 -10.13 -7.25
N ALA A 351 19.22 -10.06 -7.75
CA ALA A 351 19.66 -10.72 -8.98
C ALA A 351 20.78 -11.72 -8.65
N ALA A 352 20.68 -12.94 -9.18
CA ALA A 352 21.79 -13.89 -9.07
C ALA A 352 23.04 -13.30 -9.75
N GLN A 353 24.23 -13.59 -9.23
CA GLN A 353 25.47 -13.02 -9.78
C GLN A 353 25.69 -13.40 -11.26
N ASP A 354 25.23 -14.59 -11.61
CA ASP A 354 25.25 -15.20 -12.93
C ASP A 354 23.88 -15.22 -13.62
N ASP A 355 22.90 -14.45 -13.10
CA ASP A 355 21.63 -14.23 -13.80
C ASP A 355 21.94 -13.81 -15.25
N PRO A 356 21.42 -14.44 -16.29
CA PRO A 356 21.75 -14.09 -17.67
C PRO A 356 21.16 -12.74 -18.06
N ASP A 357 20.02 -12.38 -17.50
CA ASP A 357 19.20 -11.23 -17.91
C ASP A 357 19.48 -10.01 -17.04
N PHE A 358 19.51 -10.16 -15.72
CA PHE A 358 19.60 -9.03 -14.80
C PHE A 358 21.04 -8.70 -14.40
N GLN A 359 21.41 -7.43 -14.52
CA GLN A 359 22.60 -6.87 -13.89
C GLN A 359 22.19 -5.73 -12.96
N VAL A 360 22.78 -5.69 -11.78
CA VAL A 360 22.54 -4.62 -10.81
C VAL A 360 23.85 -4.05 -10.31
N GLY A 361 23.81 -2.79 -9.90
CA GLY A 361 24.95 -2.13 -9.27
C GLY A 361 24.55 -0.81 -8.63
N LYS A 362 25.54 -0.01 -8.25
CA LYS A 362 25.33 1.33 -7.67
C LYS A 362 26.43 2.29 -8.08
N PHE A 363 26.16 3.58 -7.91
CA PHE A 363 27.12 4.68 -8.09
C PHE A 363 26.86 5.75 -7.03
N SER A 364 27.94 6.25 -6.42
CA SER A 364 27.88 7.39 -5.50
C SER A 364 28.58 8.60 -6.11
N THR A 365 28.02 9.79 -5.95
CA THR A 365 28.71 11.05 -6.33
C THR A 365 30.04 11.18 -5.59
N THR A 366 30.13 10.60 -4.38
CA THR A 366 31.36 10.64 -3.57
C THR A 366 32.50 9.81 -4.15
N ASP A 367 32.21 8.95 -5.13
CA ASP A 367 33.25 8.24 -5.88
C ASP A 367 34.02 9.17 -6.84
N ASP A 368 33.48 10.34 -7.21
CA ASP A 368 34.06 11.30 -8.17
C ASP A 368 34.51 12.63 -7.53
N HIS A 369 33.97 12.99 -6.37
CA HIS A 369 34.39 14.16 -5.61
C HIS A 369 34.09 13.97 -4.11
N PRO A 370 34.88 14.57 -3.20
CA PRO A 370 34.58 14.47 -1.78
C PRO A 370 33.26 15.19 -1.45
N TRP A 371 32.55 14.69 -0.42
CA TRP A 371 31.23 15.21 -0.03
C TRP A 371 31.24 16.71 0.30
N ASN A 372 32.37 17.23 0.81
CA ASN A 372 32.55 18.63 1.18
C ASN A 372 32.88 19.56 0.00
N GLN A 373 32.87 19.04 -1.22
CA GLN A 373 32.97 19.82 -2.47
C GLN A 373 31.77 19.49 -3.36
N PRO A 374 30.54 19.86 -2.93
CA PRO A 374 29.31 19.53 -3.64
C PRO A 374 29.33 20.09 -5.06
N ARG A 375 28.75 19.34 -6.00
CA ARG A 375 28.63 19.73 -7.41
C ARG A 375 27.19 19.67 -7.84
N GLU A 376 26.79 20.61 -8.68
CA GLU A 376 25.44 20.60 -9.28
C GLU A 376 25.23 19.36 -10.15
N LYS A 377 26.27 18.94 -10.89
CA LYS A 377 26.19 17.83 -11.85
C LYS A 377 27.29 16.83 -11.63
N THR A 378 26.91 15.57 -11.52
CA THR A 378 27.85 14.45 -11.40
C THR A 378 27.39 13.30 -12.26
N SER A 379 28.20 12.92 -13.24
CA SER A 379 27.89 11.83 -14.16
C SER A 379 29.07 10.90 -14.37
N ARG A 380 28.76 9.61 -14.54
CA ARG A 380 29.77 8.56 -14.74
C ARG A 380 29.30 7.55 -15.77
N ARG A 381 30.23 7.10 -16.63
CA ARG A 381 30.00 5.96 -17.51
C ARG A 381 30.06 4.67 -16.68
N ILE A 382 28.96 3.91 -16.68
CA ILE A 382 28.87 2.58 -16.09
C ILE A 382 28.95 1.56 -17.23
N ASN A 383 29.93 0.66 -17.14
CA ASN A 383 30.04 -0.47 -18.05
C ASN A 383 29.34 -1.68 -17.45
N PHE A 384 28.55 -2.38 -18.27
CA PHE A 384 27.97 -3.65 -17.87
C PHE A 384 29.08 -4.70 -17.73
N ALA A 385 28.98 -5.57 -16.72
CA ALA A 385 29.92 -6.67 -16.54
C ALA A 385 29.89 -7.62 -17.73
N ARG A 386 28.70 -7.77 -18.33
CA ARG A 386 28.48 -8.49 -19.60
C ARG A 386 27.68 -7.63 -20.59
N PRO A 387 28.08 -7.57 -21.86
CA PRO A 387 27.33 -6.81 -22.86
C PRO A 387 26.00 -7.50 -23.18
N TYR A 388 24.98 -6.70 -23.50
CA TYR A 388 23.70 -7.18 -24.04
C TYR A 388 23.76 -7.29 -25.56
N SER A 389 22.88 -8.12 -26.15
CA SER A 389 22.75 -8.25 -27.60
C SER A 389 22.24 -6.96 -28.29
N SER A 390 21.53 -6.12 -27.53
CA SER A 390 20.99 -4.82 -27.93
C SER A 390 20.96 -3.90 -26.72
N PRO A 391 20.82 -2.57 -26.87
CA PRO A 391 20.68 -1.68 -25.72
C PRO A 391 19.59 -2.17 -24.74
N PRO A 392 19.93 -2.40 -23.46
CA PRO A 392 18.98 -2.88 -22.46
C PRO A 392 18.06 -1.76 -21.97
N LYS A 393 17.07 -2.11 -21.15
CA LYS A 393 16.39 -1.14 -20.29
C LYS A 393 17.22 -0.95 -19.02
N VAL A 394 17.27 0.28 -18.51
CA VAL A 394 17.97 0.64 -17.26
C VAL A 394 17.00 1.38 -16.34
N VAL A 395 16.87 0.91 -15.11
CA VAL A 395 16.06 1.49 -14.03
C VAL A 395 17.01 2.06 -12.98
N ILE A 396 16.75 3.27 -12.49
CA ILE A 396 17.58 3.97 -11.50
C ILE A 396 16.76 4.27 -10.25
N TRP A 397 17.30 3.94 -9.08
CA TRP A 397 16.70 4.26 -7.79
C TRP A 397 17.70 4.96 -6.88
N LEU A 398 17.32 6.10 -6.32
CA LEU A 398 18.05 6.77 -5.25
C LEU A 398 18.03 5.90 -4.00
N SER A 399 19.20 5.73 -3.37
CA SER A 399 19.36 4.99 -2.13
C SER A 399 19.99 5.82 -1.02
N GLN A 400 20.72 6.89 -1.36
CA GLN A 400 21.32 7.80 -0.38
C GLN A 400 21.14 9.25 -0.78
N LEU A 401 20.88 10.11 0.21
CA LEU A 401 20.82 11.56 0.08
C LEU A 401 21.55 12.24 1.25
N ASP A 402 22.36 13.26 0.95
CA ASP A 402 22.91 14.25 1.89
C ASP A 402 22.72 15.66 1.31
N MET A 403 21.75 16.41 1.81
CA MET A 403 21.36 17.74 1.28
C MET A 403 21.24 18.78 2.38
N ASP A 404 21.68 20.01 2.10
CA ASP A 404 21.64 21.12 3.05
C ASP A 404 20.21 21.45 3.51
N LYS A 405 20.04 21.67 4.81
CA LYS A 405 18.72 21.94 5.40
C LYS A 405 18.15 23.31 5.07
N ASN A 406 19.00 24.28 4.71
CA ASN A 406 18.57 25.66 4.49
C ASN A 406 18.22 25.93 3.02
N LYS A 407 18.18 24.87 2.21
CA LYS A 407 17.98 24.87 0.77
C LYS A 407 16.93 23.82 0.44
N ASN A 408 16.08 24.12 -0.53
CA ASN A 408 15.10 23.14 -1.01
C ASN A 408 15.84 21.89 -1.50
N TRP A 409 15.23 20.73 -1.25
CA TRP A 409 15.84 19.44 -1.48
C TRP A 409 15.53 18.95 -2.88
N ARG A 410 16.50 19.12 -3.77
CA ARG A 410 16.36 18.84 -5.20
C ARG A 410 17.40 17.85 -5.69
N VAL A 411 16.99 16.79 -6.36
CA VAL A 411 17.90 15.81 -6.96
C VAL A 411 17.19 15.08 -8.09
N ASN A 412 17.93 14.71 -9.12
CA ASN A 412 17.47 13.88 -10.23
C ASN A 412 18.51 12.79 -10.54
N ALA A 413 18.05 11.55 -10.64
CA ALA A 413 18.85 10.39 -10.97
C ALA A 413 18.37 9.79 -12.28
N THR A 414 19.21 9.82 -13.32
CA THR A 414 18.85 9.39 -14.68
C THR A 414 19.90 8.49 -15.31
N ALA A 415 19.48 7.67 -16.27
CA ALA A 415 20.35 6.92 -17.17
C ALA A 415 20.25 7.50 -18.59
N THR A 416 21.38 7.88 -19.17
CA THR A 416 21.51 8.38 -20.54
C THR A 416 22.55 7.57 -21.32
N ASN A 417 22.64 7.78 -22.64
CA ASN A 417 23.65 7.12 -23.49
C ASN A 417 23.70 5.58 -23.36
N ILE A 418 22.54 4.94 -23.21
CA ILE A 418 22.43 3.49 -23.03
C ILE A 418 22.77 2.80 -24.36
N ASN A 419 23.72 1.88 -24.32
CA ASN A 419 24.05 0.99 -25.42
C ASN A 419 24.30 -0.43 -24.89
N SER A 420 24.69 -1.38 -25.75
CA SER A 420 24.89 -2.77 -25.36
C SER A 420 25.98 -2.99 -24.29
N THR A 421 26.93 -2.08 -24.13
CA THR A 421 28.08 -2.25 -23.23
C THR A 421 27.98 -1.41 -21.96
N GLY A 422 27.07 -0.45 -21.90
CA GLY A 422 26.91 0.38 -20.71
C GLY A 422 25.96 1.56 -20.91
N PHE A 423 25.93 2.44 -19.92
CA PHE A 423 25.15 3.67 -19.89
C PHE A 423 25.87 4.75 -19.09
N THR A 424 25.42 6.00 -19.19
CA THR A 424 25.87 7.10 -18.33
C THR A 424 24.83 7.30 -17.23
N ILE A 425 25.24 7.21 -15.96
CA ILE A 425 24.39 7.59 -14.84
C ILE A 425 24.65 9.07 -14.51
N ASN A 426 23.59 9.82 -14.21
CA ASN A 426 23.67 11.23 -13.81
C ASN A 426 22.93 11.42 -12.49
N LEU A 427 23.59 12.04 -11.52
CA LEU A 427 23.05 12.43 -10.22
C LEU A 427 23.22 13.95 -10.11
N ASP A 428 22.18 14.66 -10.52
CA ASP A 428 22.21 16.11 -10.70
C ASP A 428 21.26 16.80 -9.72
N THR A 429 21.62 18.01 -9.30
CA THR A 429 20.76 18.94 -8.60
C THR A 429 20.64 20.25 -9.41
N TRP A 430 19.93 21.25 -8.90
CA TRP A 430 19.77 22.54 -9.57
C TRP A 430 19.42 23.67 -8.60
N SER A 431 19.45 24.89 -9.13
CA SER A 431 19.16 26.14 -8.41
C SER A 431 20.11 26.33 -7.23
N ASP A 432 19.60 26.62 -6.04
CA ASP A 432 20.39 26.90 -4.84
C ASP A 432 20.65 25.66 -3.96
N THR A 433 20.23 24.49 -4.41
CA THR A 433 20.37 23.23 -3.69
C THR A 433 21.84 22.87 -3.51
N VAL A 434 22.20 22.44 -2.31
CA VAL A 434 23.54 21.92 -2.01
C VAL A 434 23.43 20.42 -1.74
N LEU A 435 23.86 19.62 -2.73
CA LEU A 435 23.90 18.16 -2.67
C LEU A 435 25.31 17.68 -2.28
N TYR A 436 25.51 17.37 -1.00
CA TYR A 436 26.79 16.87 -0.48
C TYR A 436 27.09 15.45 -0.99
N ALA A 437 26.07 14.59 -1.04
CA ALA A 437 26.20 13.24 -1.56
C ALA A 437 24.86 12.71 -2.08
N ALA A 438 24.91 11.91 -3.15
CA ALA A 438 23.83 11.03 -3.56
C ALA A 438 24.39 9.68 -3.99
N THR A 439 23.65 8.61 -3.72
CA THR A 439 23.92 7.27 -4.26
C THR A 439 22.66 6.78 -4.95
N ALA A 440 22.82 6.17 -6.12
CA ALA A 440 21.74 5.48 -6.80
C ALA A 440 22.16 4.05 -7.17
N HIS A 441 21.22 3.12 -7.01
CA HIS A 441 21.31 1.78 -7.55
C HIS A 441 20.71 1.76 -8.96
N TRP A 442 21.21 0.84 -9.78
CA TRP A 442 20.73 0.62 -11.13
C TRP A 442 20.40 -0.85 -11.35
N ILE A 443 19.40 -1.10 -12.18
CA ILE A 443 18.99 -2.42 -12.66
C ILE A 443 18.96 -2.37 -14.18
N ALA A 444 19.66 -3.29 -14.84
CA ALA A 444 19.65 -3.44 -16.28
C ALA A 444 19.11 -4.82 -16.67
N TYR A 445 18.31 -4.88 -17.75
CA TYR A 445 17.77 -6.13 -18.29
C TYR A 445 17.48 -6.01 -19.80
N PRO A 446 17.39 -7.13 -20.56
CA PRO A 446 17.15 -7.08 -21.99
C PRO A 446 15.83 -6.37 -22.32
N SER A 447 15.85 -5.46 -23.29
CA SER A 447 14.67 -4.64 -23.64
C SER A 447 13.49 -5.45 -24.18
N ASN A 448 13.73 -6.68 -24.65
CA ASN A 448 12.74 -7.64 -25.14
C ASN A 448 12.42 -8.76 -24.12
N LYS A 449 12.84 -8.63 -22.86
CA LYS A 449 12.60 -9.66 -21.83
C LYS A 449 11.10 -9.86 -21.62
N VAL A 450 10.62 -11.06 -21.91
CA VAL A 450 9.21 -11.44 -21.69
C VAL A 450 8.89 -11.43 -20.19
N GLY A 451 7.69 -10.93 -19.85
CA GLY A 451 7.20 -10.84 -18.48
C GLY A 451 7.86 -9.74 -17.65
N VAL A 452 8.53 -8.78 -18.30
CA VAL A 452 9.19 -7.66 -17.62
C VAL A 452 8.95 -6.36 -18.39
N THR A 453 8.53 -5.31 -17.70
CA THR A 453 8.52 -3.94 -18.24
C THR A 453 8.95 -2.95 -17.17
N SER A 454 9.48 -1.80 -17.58
CA SER A 454 9.93 -0.76 -16.67
C SER A 454 9.67 0.61 -17.26
N GLY A 455 9.58 1.62 -16.41
CA GLY A 455 9.37 3.00 -16.84
C GLY A 455 9.62 3.99 -15.71
N THR A 456 9.35 5.26 -16.03
CA THR A 456 9.47 6.37 -15.09
C THR A 456 8.19 7.19 -15.11
N PHE A 457 7.90 7.86 -14.02
CA PHE A 457 6.83 8.85 -13.91
C PHE A 457 7.30 10.00 -13.02
N ASN A 458 6.78 11.19 -13.27
CA ASN A 458 7.03 12.37 -12.45
C ASN A 458 5.72 13.11 -12.16
N VAL A 459 5.63 13.71 -10.99
CA VAL A 459 4.55 14.63 -10.63
C VAL A 459 4.38 15.75 -11.66
N THR A 460 5.47 16.22 -12.28
CA THR A 460 5.41 17.25 -13.32
C THR A 460 4.73 16.79 -14.61
N ASP A 461 4.49 15.49 -14.80
CA ASP A 461 3.78 14.96 -15.96
C ASP A 461 2.28 15.25 -15.88
N ILE A 462 1.73 15.44 -14.66
CA ILE A 462 0.29 15.68 -14.44
C ILE A 462 -0.06 17.08 -13.95
N ARG A 463 0.90 17.83 -13.42
CA ARG A 463 0.67 19.21 -12.96
C ARG A 463 1.94 20.05 -13.05
N PRO A 464 1.84 21.38 -13.18
CA PRO A 464 3.00 22.24 -13.10
C PRO A 464 3.62 22.20 -11.69
N TRP A 465 4.94 22.31 -11.62
CA TRP A 465 5.70 22.21 -10.35
C TRP A 465 5.31 23.29 -9.33
N ASN A 466 4.87 24.47 -9.80
CA ASN A 466 4.54 25.63 -8.97
C ASN A 466 3.12 25.58 -8.36
N GLN A 467 2.40 24.47 -8.54
CA GLN A 467 1.12 24.20 -7.89
C GLN A 467 1.26 22.94 -7.03
N PRO A 468 1.99 23.02 -5.90
CA PRO A 468 2.26 21.86 -5.07
C PRO A 468 0.96 21.26 -4.55
N GLN A 469 0.88 19.93 -4.61
CA GLN A 469 -0.23 19.14 -4.09
C GLN A 469 0.36 17.99 -3.28
N LEU A 470 -0.28 17.69 -2.16
CA LEU A 470 0.14 16.59 -1.31
C LEU A 470 0.06 15.26 -2.06
N LEU A 471 -0.92 15.08 -2.92
CA LEU A 471 -1.13 13.81 -3.60
C LEU A 471 -1.09 13.93 -5.10
N ASN A 472 -0.55 12.88 -5.70
CA ASN A 472 -0.25 12.89 -7.12
C ASN A 472 -0.46 11.47 -7.64
N THR A 473 -1.26 11.34 -8.70
CA THR A 473 -1.62 10.04 -9.27
C THR A 473 -1.82 10.13 -10.77
N ASP A 474 -1.38 9.12 -11.51
CA ASP A 474 -1.69 8.94 -12.93
C ASP A 474 -1.50 7.47 -13.34
N ARG A 475 -1.90 7.14 -14.56
CA ARG A 475 -1.81 5.81 -15.15
C ARG A 475 -0.48 5.58 -15.88
N ALA A 476 0.30 4.59 -15.44
CA ALA A 476 1.37 3.99 -16.24
C ALA A 476 0.82 2.76 -16.98
N ASN A 477 0.72 2.85 -18.32
CA ASN A 477 0.30 1.73 -19.15
C ASN A 477 1.46 0.77 -19.43
N PHE A 478 1.17 -0.53 -19.38
CA PHE A 478 2.10 -1.59 -19.77
C PHE A 478 1.92 -1.94 -21.26
N PRO A 479 2.98 -2.36 -21.96
CA PRO A 479 2.85 -2.84 -23.33
C PRO A 479 1.85 -4.01 -23.40
N ALA A 480 1.01 -4.02 -24.44
CA ALA A 480 0.00 -5.06 -24.61
C ALA A 480 0.63 -6.46 -24.60
N ASN A 481 -0.07 -7.43 -23.98
CA ASN A 481 0.36 -8.82 -23.86
C ASN A 481 1.65 -9.06 -23.06
N THR A 482 2.18 -8.06 -22.34
CA THR A 482 3.33 -8.26 -21.44
C THR A 482 2.98 -9.21 -20.29
N PHE A 483 1.77 -9.08 -19.76
CA PHE A 483 1.28 -9.86 -18.63
C PHE A 483 -0.10 -10.45 -18.93
N GLN A 484 -0.39 -11.61 -18.34
CA GLN A 484 -1.71 -12.26 -18.39
C GLN A 484 -2.51 -12.04 -17.10
N LYS A 485 -1.83 -11.64 -16.03
CA LYS A 485 -2.36 -11.33 -14.69
C LYS A 485 -1.63 -10.10 -14.14
N PRO A 486 -2.14 -9.41 -13.11
CA PRO A 486 -1.44 -8.31 -12.47
C PRO A 486 0.01 -8.68 -12.08
N PRO A 487 1.03 -7.92 -12.51
CA PRO A 487 2.43 -8.19 -12.19
C PRO A 487 2.85 -7.69 -10.80
N LEU A 488 4.00 -8.18 -10.36
CA LEU A 488 4.79 -7.64 -9.26
C LEU A 488 5.47 -6.32 -9.69
N ILE A 489 5.14 -5.18 -9.07
CA ILE A 489 5.77 -3.87 -9.23
C ILE A 489 6.71 -3.54 -8.07
N LEU A 490 7.94 -3.16 -8.41
CA LEU A 490 8.83 -2.41 -7.51
C LEU A 490 8.95 -0.97 -7.98
N ILE A 491 8.98 -0.04 -7.03
CA ILE A 491 9.10 1.40 -7.28
C ILE A 491 10.16 1.97 -6.33
N GLY A 492 11.07 2.76 -6.88
CA GLY A 492 12.03 3.55 -6.11
C GLY A 492 12.07 4.99 -6.60
N LEU A 493 12.34 5.90 -5.68
CA LEU A 493 12.51 7.33 -5.93
C LEU A 493 13.65 7.54 -6.94
N ASN A 494 13.43 8.36 -7.95
CA ASN A 494 14.50 8.77 -8.88
C ASN A 494 14.67 10.29 -8.95
N SER A 495 13.73 11.07 -8.43
CA SER A 495 13.84 12.52 -8.38
C SER A 495 13.02 13.10 -7.23
N LEU A 496 13.43 14.28 -6.74
CA LEU A 496 12.81 14.97 -5.62
C LEU A 496 12.95 16.49 -5.83
N ASP A 497 11.91 17.26 -5.51
CA ASP A 497 11.91 18.71 -5.35
C ASP A 497 10.92 19.10 -4.24
N VAL A 498 11.45 19.32 -3.03
CA VAL A 498 10.68 19.60 -1.81
C VAL A 498 11.22 20.85 -1.13
N ASP A 499 10.30 21.70 -0.66
CA ASP A 499 10.63 22.87 0.15
C ASP A 499 11.30 22.50 1.48
N CYS A 500 12.25 23.30 1.96
CA CYS A 500 13.00 23.00 3.18
C CYS A 500 12.38 23.50 4.49
N HIS A 501 11.33 24.32 4.45
CA HIS A 501 10.77 24.94 5.65
C HIS A 501 10.00 23.96 6.54
N GLN A 502 9.66 22.79 6.01
CA GLN A 502 8.94 21.72 6.70
C GLN A 502 9.64 20.38 6.50
N ASN A 503 9.26 19.36 7.27
CA ASN A 503 9.90 18.04 7.15
C ASN A 503 9.79 17.48 5.72
N LEU A 504 10.82 16.75 5.30
CA LEU A 504 10.78 15.98 4.07
C LEU A 504 9.87 14.77 4.26
N ARG A 505 8.74 14.77 3.55
CA ARG A 505 7.77 13.68 3.56
C ARG A 505 7.41 13.31 2.13
N VAL A 506 7.73 12.09 1.75
CA VAL A 506 7.38 11.56 0.43
C VAL A 506 7.25 10.06 0.50
N LYS A 507 6.27 9.51 -0.20
CA LYS A 507 6.09 8.07 -0.36
C LYS A 507 5.60 7.75 -1.75
N LEU A 508 6.17 6.71 -2.32
CA LEU A 508 5.84 6.19 -3.63
C LEU A 508 4.95 4.98 -3.52
N GLY A 509 4.12 4.75 -4.55
CA GLY A 509 3.36 3.53 -4.65
C GLY A 509 2.60 3.30 -5.93
N ALA A 510 1.80 2.23 -5.94
CA ALA A 510 0.94 1.86 -7.05
C ALA A 510 -0.40 1.28 -6.57
N THR A 511 -1.46 1.63 -7.27
CA THR A 511 -2.83 1.11 -7.15
C THR A 511 -3.31 0.65 -8.54
N ASN A 512 -4.53 0.12 -8.65
CA ASN A 512 -5.18 -0.24 -9.92
C ASN A 512 -4.32 -1.12 -10.86
N ILE A 513 -3.56 -2.05 -10.29
CA ILE A 513 -2.59 -2.86 -11.02
C ILE A 513 -3.32 -3.96 -11.77
N SER A 514 -3.24 -3.91 -13.09
CA SER A 514 -3.77 -4.91 -14.01
C SER A 514 -2.66 -5.43 -14.91
N ALA A 515 -2.99 -6.42 -15.74
CA ALA A 515 -2.11 -6.86 -16.82
C ALA A 515 -1.75 -5.73 -17.82
N SER A 516 -2.55 -4.65 -17.87
CA SER A 516 -2.41 -3.55 -18.83
C SER A 516 -1.79 -2.28 -18.26
N GLY A 517 -1.60 -2.16 -16.95
CA GLY A 517 -1.01 -0.97 -16.34
C GLY A 517 -1.17 -0.91 -14.83
N MET A 518 -0.71 0.19 -14.26
CA MET A 518 -0.88 0.55 -12.86
C MET A 518 -1.19 2.04 -12.76
N ASP A 519 -1.80 2.45 -11.66
CA ASP A 519 -1.87 3.87 -11.29
C ASP A 519 -0.74 4.11 -10.30
N TRP A 520 0.22 4.96 -10.63
CA TRP A 520 1.29 5.31 -9.71
C TRP A 520 0.83 6.40 -8.74
N ARG A 521 1.46 6.43 -7.56
CA ARG A 521 1.21 7.40 -6.48
C ARG A 521 2.51 8.00 -6.00
N ILE A 522 2.52 9.33 -5.84
CA ILE A 522 3.57 10.05 -5.12
C ILE A 522 2.87 11.01 -4.17
N ASP A 523 2.91 10.65 -2.89
CA ASP A 523 2.15 11.34 -1.87
C ASP A 523 3.07 11.91 -0.79
N SER A 524 2.65 13.05 -0.27
CA SER A 524 3.21 13.83 0.83
C SER A 524 2.09 14.09 1.84
N TRP A 525 2.40 14.57 3.04
CA TRP A 525 1.41 14.78 4.09
C TRP A 525 1.78 15.92 5.05
N PHE A 526 0.80 16.30 5.87
CA PHE A 526 0.85 17.46 6.77
C PHE A 526 1.16 18.77 6.04
N ASP A 527 2.23 19.44 6.43
CA ASP A 527 2.63 20.77 5.98
C ASP A 527 3.73 20.75 4.90
N THR A 528 4.12 19.56 4.43
CA THR A 528 5.18 19.42 3.43
C THR A 528 4.77 20.00 2.07
N THR A 529 5.57 20.92 1.54
CA THR A 529 5.37 21.46 0.18
C THR A 529 6.18 20.64 -0.83
N LEU A 530 5.48 19.74 -1.56
CA LEU A 530 6.05 18.90 -2.62
C LEU A 530 5.88 19.57 -3.99
N TYR A 531 6.93 20.21 -4.52
CA TYR A 531 6.90 20.82 -5.86
C TYR A 531 6.86 19.75 -6.95
N ALA A 532 7.78 18.78 -6.86
CA ALA A 532 7.86 17.64 -7.76
C ALA A 532 8.54 16.43 -7.09
N ALA A 533 8.28 15.24 -7.61
CA ALA A 533 9.06 14.04 -7.33
C ALA A 533 8.79 13.01 -8.43
N GLY A 534 9.64 12.01 -8.53
CA GLY A 534 9.53 10.98 -9.55
C GLY A 534 9.92 9.61 -9.05
N GLY A 535 9.38 8.60 -9.71
CA GLY A 535 9.69 7.20 -9.47
C GLY A 535 10.16 6.51 -10.74
N SER A 536 11.06 5.55 -10.57
CA SER A 536 11.29 4.51 -11.58
C SER A 536 10.68 3.21 -11.10
N TYR A 537 9.97 2.51 -11.98
CA TYR A 537 9.35 1.23 -11.65
C TYR A 537 9.89 0.09 -12.51
N ILE A 538 9.84 -1.12 -11.97
CA ILE A 538 9.98 -2.38 -12.71
C ILE A 538 8.81 -3.30 -12.36
N ALA A 539 8.18 -3.87 -13.38
CA ALA A 539 7.06 -4.79 -13.33
C ALA A 539 7.51 -6.18 -13.77
N LEU A 540 7.16 -7.23 -13.03
CA LEU A 540 7.66 -8.60 -13.14
C LEU A 540 6.47 -9.60 -13.06
N SER A 541 6.44 -10.61 -13.93
CA SER A 541 5.33 -11.58 -14.04
C SER A 541 5.18 -12.56 -12.87
#